data_AF-A0A529JZM4-F1
#
_entry.id   AF-A0A529JZM4-F1
#
_cell.length_a   1.000
_cell.length_b   1.000
_cell.length_c   1.000
_cell.angle_alpha   90.00
_cell.angle_beta   90.00
_cell.angle_gamma   90.00
#
_symmetry.space_group_name_H-M   'P 1'
#
loop_
_entity.id
_entity.type
_entity.pdbx_description
1 polymer ?
#
loop_
_entity_poly.entity_id
_entity_poly.type
_entity_poly.pdbx_seq_one_letter_code
_entity_poly.pdbx_strand_id
1 'polypeptide(L)'
;RNYGSPRMVTILTLALTWPISLGFLLRGDIYHVLLGLLSAPFLFAIRKFANTVRDVLFAAVSEEKKANSLAQRFNRALNTMSHGLVMLGPDGRVAVANAEAAHLMSLKSPDALLGRSIHGLLMRGVAGGML
;
A
#
# COMPACT_ATOMS: atom_id res chain seq x y z
N ARG A 1 9.22 -3.15 -14.54
CA ARG A 1 9.58 -2.31 -13.37
C ARG A 1 10.11 -0.92 -13.80
N ASN A 2 9.52 -0.30 -14.82
CA ASN A 2 10.05 0.92 -15.49
C ASN A 2 9.28 2.23 -15.19
N TYR A 3 8.20 2.18 -14.43
CA TYR A 3 7.37 3.35 -14.08
C TYR A 3 7.90 4.17 -12.89
N GLY A 4 8.94 3.71 -12.21
CA GLY A 4 9.40 4.31 -10.94
C GLY A 4 10.49 5.37 -11.07
N SER A 5 11.08 5.59 -12.25
CA SER A 5 12.18 6.54 -12.42
C SER A 5 11.71 7.80 -13.14
N PRO A 6 11.67 8.97 -12.47
CA PRO A 6 11.29 10.25 -13.09
C PRO A 6 12.15 10.57 -14.31
N ARG A 7 13.43 10.17 -14.29
CA ARG A 7 14.37 10.37 -15.39
C ARG A 7 13.97 9.59 -16.64
N MET A 8 13.50 8.35 -16.49
CA MET A 8 13.12 7.51 -17.62
C MET A 8 11.84 8.01 -18.30
N VAL A 9 10.88 8.51 -17.51
CA VAL A 9 9.67 9.16 -18.05
C VAL A 9 10.02 10.44 -18.80
N THR A 10 10.94 11.25 -18.28
CA THR A 10 11.42 12.47 -18.94
C THR A 10 12.14 12.15 -20.25
N ILE A 11 13.02 11.14 -20.26
CA ILE A 11 13.72 10.70 -21.48
C ILE A 11 12.72 10.17 -22.52
N LEU A 12 11.76 9.33 -22.11
CA LEU A 12 10.77 8.78 -23.04
C LEU A 12 9.86 9.89 -23.62
N THR A 13 9.45 10.85 -22.79
CA THR A 13 8.60 11.95 -23.23
C THR A 13 9.38 12.90 -24.14
N LEU A 14 10.65 13.20 -23.83
CA LEU A 14 11.49 14.00 -24.71
C LEU A 14 11.76 13.29 -26.04
N ALA A 15 12.12 12.00 -26.02
CA ALA A 15 12.40 11.24 -27.22
C ALA A 15 11.19 11.12 -28.16
N LEU A 16 9.97 11.04 -27.62
CA LEU A 16 8.76 10.90 -28.44
C LEU A 16 8.24 12.25 -28.96
N THR A 17 8.33 13.31 -28.16
CA THR A 17 7.72 14.62 -28.50
C THR A 17 8.68 15.56 -29.25
N TRP A 18 9.99 15.42 -29.02
CA TRP A 18 11.01 16.28 -29.62
C TRP A 18 11.12 16.16 -31.16
N PRO A 19 11.10 14.96 -31.78
CA PRO A 19 11.23 14.82 -33.23
C PRO A 19 10.04 15.38 -33.99
N ILE A 20 8.83 15.22 -33.43
CA ILE A 20 7.59 15.75 -34.00
C ILE A 20 7.62 17.28 -33.94
N SER A 21 8.01 17.85 -32.80
CA SER A 21 8.12 19.31 -32.63
C SER A 21 9.17 19.92 -33.57
N LEU A 22 10.31 19.23 -33.75
CA LEU A 22 11.38 19.67 -34.65
C LEU A 22 10.97 19.56 -36.13
N GLY A 23 10.23 18.51 -36.50
CA GLY A 23 9.67 18.32 -37.85
C GLY A 23 8.64 19.38 -38.23
N PHE A 24 7.85 19.87 -37.27
CA PHE A 24 6.93 20.99 -37.48
C PHE A 24 7.66 22.32 -37.66
N LEU A 25 8.77 22.54 -36.95
CA LEU A 25 9.56 23.78 -37.01
C LEU A 25 10.34 23.92 -38.32
N LEU A 26 10.86 22.82 -38.88
CA LEU A 26 11.64 22.81 -40.13
C LEU A 26 10.79 22.98 -41.40
N ARG A 27 9.46 22.88 -41.32
CA ARG A 27 8.55 22.97 -42.48
C ARG A 27 8.15 24.40 -42.86
N GLY A 28 8.44 25.40 -42.00
CA GLY A 28 8.49 26.82 -42.39
C GLY A 28 7.19 27.48 -42.84
N ASP A 29 6.01 27.02 -42.39
CA ASP A 29 4.71 27.59 -42.77
C ASP A 29 3.91 28.05 -41.53
N ILE A 30 3.25 29.22 -41.62
CA ILE A 30 2.60 29.94 -40.50
C ILE A 30 1.54 29.06 -39.80
N TYR A 31 0.88 28.17 -40.56
CA TYR A 31 -0.10 27.21 -40.03
C TYR A 31 0.51 26.19 -39.05
N HIS A 32 1.78 25.81 -39.23
CA HIS A 32 2.47 24.85 -38.36
C HIS A 32 2.91 25.50 -37.03
N VAL A 33 3.22 26.80 -37.05
CA VAL A 33 3.53 27.59 -35.84
C VAL A 33 2.27 27.77 -34.99
N LEU A 34 1.14 28.10 -35.61
CA LEU A 34 -0.16 28.18 -34.92
C LEU A 34 -0.57 26.83 -34.31
N LEU A 35 -0.40 25.73 -35.04
CA LEU A 35 -0.71 24.39 -34.55
C LEU A 35 0.20 23.97 -33.38
N GLY A 36 1.50 24.30 -33.45
CA GLY A 36 2.46 24.06 -32.36
C GLY A 36 2.13 24.88 -31.10
N LEU A 37 1.75 26.15 -31.28
CA LEU A 37 1.33 27.04 -30.18
C LEU A 37 0.06 26.52 -29.48
N LEU A 38 -0.90 25.99 -30.24
CA LEU A 38 -2.13 25.39 -29.71
C LEU A 38 -1.89 24.02 -29.05
N SER A 39 -0.88 23.29 -29.49
CA SER A 39 -0.50 21.99 -28.93
C SER A 39 0.25 22.11 -27.60
N ALA A 40 0.99 23.20 -27.39
CA ALA A 40 1.76 23.46 -26.16
C ALA A 40 0.92 23.45 -24.86
N PRO A 41 -0.22 24.19 -24.75
CA PRO A 41 -1.05 24.14 -23.55
C PRO A 41 -1.69 22.76 -23.34
N PHE A 42 -1.97 22.02 -24.41
CA PHE A 42 -2.53 20.67 -24.32
C PHE A 42 -1.51 19.69 -23.73
N LEU A 43 -0.25 19.74 -24.17
CA LEU A 43 0.84 18.95 -23.59
C LEU A 43 1.09 19.31 -22.12
N PHE A 44 0.99 20.59 -21.77
CA PHE A 44 1.09 21.04 -20.38
C PHE A 44 -0.06 20.50 -19.51
N ALA A 45 -1.29 20.56 -20.02
CA ALA A 45 -2.47 20.04 -19.34
C ALA A 45 -2.38 18.52 -19.09
N ILE A 46 -1.96 17.75 -20.09
CA ILE A 46 -1.76 16.29 -19.96
C ILE A 46 -0.68 15.99 -18.91
N ARG A 47 0.45 16.70 -18.93
CA ARG A 47 1.50 16.53 -17.93
C ARG A 47 1.01 16.86 -16.52
N LYS A 48 0.26 17.94 -16.37
CA LYS A 48 -0.32 18.35 -15.08
C LYS A 48 -1.28 17.29 -14.55
N PHE A 49 -2.19 16.81 -15.40
CA PHE A 49 -3.13 15.75 -15.04
C PHE A 49 -2.42 14.45 -14.63
N ALA A 50 -1.42 14.01 -15.41
CA ALA A 50 -0.64 12.82 -15.09
C ALA A 50 0.10 12.93 -13.73
N ASN A 51 0.61 14.11 -13.39
CA ASN A 51 1.24 14.35 -12.08
C ASN A 51 0.20 14.34 -10.96
N THR A 52 -0.95 15.00 -11.12
CA THR A 52 -2.01 15.00 -10.11
C THR A 52 -2.54 13.59 -9.84
N VAL A 53 -2.79 12.80 -10.88
CA VAL A 53 -3.21 11.39 -10.73
C VAL A 53 -2.14 10.59 -9.99
N ARG A 54 -0.87 10.79 -10.33
CA ARG A 54 0.26 10.15 -9.67
C ARG A 54 0.31 10.50 -8.18
N ASP A 55 0.14 11.78 -7.82
CA ASP A 55 0.21 12.25 -6.44
C ASP A 55 -0.94 11.69 -5.60
N VAL A 56 -2.15 11.67 -6.14
CA VAL A 56 -3.32 11.08 -5.45
C VAL A 56 -3.12 9.57 -5.24
N LEU A 57 -2.66 8.86 -6.26
CA LEU A 57 -2.42 7.41 -6.15
C LEU A 57 -1.28 7.10 -5.18
N PHE A 58 -0.20 7.90 -5.19
CA PHE A 58 0.89 7.75 -4.22
C PHE A 58 0.45 8.07 -2.80
N ALA A 59 -0.37 9.09 -2.60
CA ALA A 59 -0.93 9.43 -1.30
C ALA A 59 -1.79 8.27 -0.77
N ALA A 60 -2.73 7.76 -1.58
CA ALA A 60 -3.59 6.64 -1.20
C ALA A 60 -2.78 5.37 -0.85
N VAL A 61 -1.81 5.01 -1.69
CA VAL A 61 -0.96 3.83 -1.47
C VAL A 61 0.01 4.03 -0.30
N SER A 62 0.46 5.25 -0.02
CA SER A 62 1.35 5.55 1.11
C SER A 62 0.60 5.43 2.44
N GLU A 63 -0.64 5.91 2.52
CA GLU A 63 -1.48 5.76 3.70
C GLU A 63 -1.77 4.28 4.00
N GLU A 64 -2.09 3.48 2.97
CA GLU A 64 -2.25 2.03 3.13
C GLU A 64 -0.94 1.35 3.59
N LYS A 65 0.20 1.72 2.99
CA LYS A 65 1.51 1.16 3.39
C LYS A 65 1.91 1.52 4.82
N LYS A 66 1.63 2.75 5.28
CA LYS A 66 1.94 3.15 6.66
C LYS A 66 1.17 2.30 7.66
N ALA A 67 -0.14 2.16 7.45
CA ALA A 67 -1.00 1.32 8.29
C ALA A 67 -0.53 -0.14 8.32
N ASN A 68 -0.21 -0.69 7.15
CA ASN A 68 0.25 -2.08 7.05
C ASN A 68 1.64 -2.29 7.67
N SER A 69 2.54 -1.31 7.55
CA SER A 69 3.87 -1.38 8.20
C SER A 69 3.78 -1.35 9.72
N LEU A 70 2.83 -0.58 10.27
CA LEU A 70 2.60 -0.50 11.71
C LEU A 70 2.04 -1.82 12.23
N ALA A 71 1.02 -2.38 11.55
CA ALA A 71 0.47 -3.69 11.87
C ALA A 71 1.53 -4.80 11.79
N GLN A 72 2.39 -4.77 10.76
CA GLN A 72 3.49 -5.73 10.64
C GLN A 72 4.55 -5.58 11.75
N ARG A 73 4.93 -4.36 12.11
CA ARG A 73 5.86 -4.13 13.23
C ARG A 73 5.27 -4.60 14.55
N PHE A 74 3.99 -4.33 14.78
CA PHE A 74 3.27 -4.79 15.97
C PHE A 74 3.21 -6.32 16.03
N ASN A 75 2.83 -6.98 14.92
CA ASN A 75 2.79 -8.44 14.82
C ASN A 75 4.18 -9.08 15.00
N ARG A 76 5.24 -8.47 14.48
CA ARG A 76 6.62 -8.93 14.70
C ARG A 76 7.04 -8.79 16.15
N ALA A 77 6.80 -7.64 16.77
CA ALA A 77 7.15 -7.42 18.17
C ALA A 77 6.46 -8.45 19.08
N LEU A 78 5.17 -8.70 18.85
CA LEU A 78 4.39 -9.68 19.61
C LEU A 78 4.83 -11.13 19.43
N ASN A 79 5.14 -11.55 18.20
CA ASN A 79 5.58 -12.93 17.93
C ASN A 79 7.04 -13.20 18.29
N THR A 80 7.83 -12.17 18.61
CA THR A 80 9.22 -12.33 19.07
C THR A 80 9.32 -12.36 20.60
N MET A 81 8.23 -12.05 21.32
CA MET A 81 8.19 -12.15 22.78
C MET A 81 7.94 -13.60 23.22
N SER A 82 8.66 -14.05 24.24
CA SER A 82 8.55 -15.40 24.84
C SER A 82 7.34 -15.58 25.77
N HIS A 83 6.39 -14.64 25.78
CA HIS A 83 5.19 -14.68 26.61
C HIS A 83 3.94 -14.72 25.72
N GLY A 84 2.95 -15.53 26.11
CA GLY A 84 1.64 -15.52 25.46
C GLY A 84 0.87 -14.24 25.76
N LEU A 85 0.42 -13.53 24.71
CA LEU A 85 -0.44 -12.36 24.82
C LEU A 85 -1.80 -12.62 24.16
N VAL A 86 -2.87 -12.32 24.90
CA VAL A 86 -4.25 -12.28 24.41
C VAL A 86 -4.84 -10.92 24.79
N MET A 87 -5.29 -10.16 23.80
CA MET A 87 -5.98 -8.88 24.01
C MET A 87 -7.47 -9.06 23.71
N LEU A 88 -8.32 -8.58 24.62
CA LEU A 88 -9.77 -8.57 24.43
C LEU A 88 -10.25 -7.24 23.85
N GLY A 89 -11.19 -7.31 22.93
CA GLY A 89 -11.99 -6.17 22.50
C GLY A 89 -13.04 -5.76 23.55
N PRO A 90 -13.72 -4.62 23.34
CA PRO A 90 -14.73 -4.09 24.25
C PRO A 90 -15.92 -5.04 24.48
N ASP A 91 -16.15 -5.96 23.55
CA ASP A 91 -17.16 -7.02 23.53
C ASP A 91 -16.67 -8.35 24.13
N GLY A 92 -15.50 -8.37 24.78
CA GLY A 92 -14.96 -9.53 25.51
C GLY A 92 -14.47 -10.66 24.62
N ARG A 93 -14.30 -10.41 23.32
CA ARG A 93 -13.76 -11.33 22.32
C ARG A 93 -12.29 -11.06 22.07
N VAL A 94 -11.52 -12.09 21.74
CA VAL A 94 -10.09 -11.94 21.44
C VAL A 94 -9.90 -11.10 20.17
N ALA A 95 -9.27 -9.94 20.34
CA ALA A 95 -8.94 -9.01 19.27
C ALA A 95 -7.51 -9.24 18.72
N VAL A 96 -6.57 -9.66 19.58
CA VAL A 96 -5.19 -9.97 19.21
C VAL A 96 -4.71 -11.18 19.98
N ALA A 97 -4.01 -12.10 19.31
CA ALA A 97 -3.30 -13.21 19.93
C ALA A 97 -1.95 -13.41 19.22
N ASN A 98 -0.88 -13.66 19.98
CA ASN A 98 0.42 -14.03 19.40
C ASN A 98 0.58 -15.56 19.30
N ALA A 99 1.61 -16.00 18.57
CA ALA A 99 1.88 -17.42 18.37
C ALA A 99 2.11 -18.18 19.70
N GLU A 100 2.75 -17.54 20.68
CA GLU A 100 3.00 -18.14 21.99
C GLU A 100 1.70 -18.35 22.79
N ALA A 101 0.73 -17.42 22.71
CA ALA A 101 -0.59 -17.61 23.31
C ALA A 101 -1.35 -18.78 22.66
N ALA A 102 -1.24 -18.94 21.35
CA ALA A 102 -1.82 -20.08 20.66
C ALA A 102 -1.19 -21.41 21.13
N HIS A 103 0.14 -21.42 21.28
CA HIS A 103 0.89 -22.57 21.76
C HIS A 103 0.51 -22.97 23.19
N LEU A 104 0.46 -22.00 24.12
CA LEU A 104 0.03 -22.23 25.51
C LEU A 104 -1.41 -22.73 25.62
N MET A 105 -2.28 -22.39 24.67
CA MET A 105 -3.67 -22.84 24.62
C MET A 105 -3.88 -24.11 23.76
N SER A 106 -2.80 -24.78 23.34
CA SER A 106 -2.82 -25.96 22.44
C SER A 106 -3.60 -25.74 21.14
N LEU A 107 -3.50 -24.55 20.56
CA LEU A 107 -4.10 -24.20 19.28
C LEU A 107 -3.06 -24.13 18.17
N LYS A 108 -3.45 -24.56 16.96
CA LYS A 108 -2.57 -24.63 15.79
C LYS A 108 -2.15 -23.26 15.26
N SER A 109 -2.92 -22.21 15.52
CA SER A 109 -2.60 -20.85 15.08
C SER A 109 -3.23 -19.79 15.99
N PRO A 110 -2.61 -18.60 16.10
CA PRO A 110 -3.20 -17.45 16.77
C PRO A 110 -4.52 -17.00 16.13
N ASP A 111 -4.71 -17.22 14.82
CA ASP A 111 -5.98 -16.92 14.13
C ASP A 111 -7.14 -17.75 14.68
N ALA A 112 -6.88 -18.94 15.24
CA ALA A 112 -7.91 -19.77 15.86
C ALA A 112 -8.41 -19.18 17.19
N LEU A 113 -7.70 -18.22 17.78
CA LEU A 113 -8.11 -17.50 18.99
C LEU A 113 -8.96 -16.27 18.66
N LEU A 114 -8.71 -15.61 17.53
CA LEU A 114 -9.37 -14.36 17.15
C LEU A 114 -10.91 -14.52 17.08
N GLY A 115 -11.63 -13.55 17.65
CA GLY A 115 -13.09 -13.50 17.68
C GLY A 115 -13.77 -14.46 18.68
N ARG A 116 -13.03 -15.34 19.35
CA ARG A 116 -13.57 -16.23 20.38
C ARG A 116 -13.75 -15.51 21.72
N SER A 117 -14.74 -15.91 22.50
CA SER A 117 -14.87 -15.45 23.89
C SER A 117 -13.86 -16.19 24.77
N ILE A 118 -13.22 -15.48 25.71
CA ILE A 118 -12.31 -16.09 26.69
C ILE A 118 -13.02 -17.16 27.52
N HIS A 119 -14.33 -16.99 27.79
CA HIS A 119 -15.13 -17.98 28.51
C HIS A 119 -15.22 -19.31 27.77
N GLY A 120 -15.37 -19.30 26.44
CA GLY A 120 -15.38 -20.51 25.62
C GLY A 120 -13.99 -21.17 25.49
N LEU A 121 -12.92 -20.39 25.63
CA LEU A 121 -11.54 -20.89 25.60
C LEU A 121 -11.11 -21.49 26.94
N LEU A 122 -11.44 -20.84 28.06
CA LEU A 122 -11.17 -21.36 29.41
C LEU A 122 -11.94 -22.65 29.69
N MET A 123 -13.22 -22.71 29.35
CA MET A 123 -14.03 -23.93 29.53
C MET A 123 -13.50 -25.12 28.72
N ARG A 124 -12.88 -24.87 27.56
CA ARG A 124 -12.26 -25.91 26.74
C ARG A 124 -10.88 -26.33 27.25
N GLY A 125 -10.11 -25.40 27.83
CA GLY A 125 -8.84 -25.68 28.51
C GLY A 125 -9.03 -26.54 29.77
N VAL A 126 -10.08 -26.25 30.55
CA VAL A 126 -10.48 -27.05 31.72
C VAL A 126 -11.01 -28.43 31.29
N ALA A 127 -11.83 -28.50 30.24
CA ALA A 127 -12.31 -29.78 29.70
C ALA A 127 -11.18 -30.63 29.06
N GLY A 128 -10.06 -30.01 28.68
CA GLY A 128 -8.86 -30.65 28.15
C GLY A 128 -7.77 -30.97 29.19
N GLY A 129 -7.99 -30.65 30.48
CA GLY A 129 -7.06 -30.95 31.58
C GLY A 129 -5.79 -30.10 31.64
N MET A 130 -5.82 -28.87 31.10
CA MET A 130 -4.66 -27.94 31.09
C MET A 130 -4.70 -26.85 32.17
N LEU A 131 -5.54 -27.01 33.20
CA LEU A 131 -5.58 -26.22 34.43
C LEU A 131 -5.85 -27.16 35.61
#